data_AF-A0A522XK84-F1
#
_entry.id   AF-A0A522XK84-F1
#
_cell.length_a   1.000
_cell.length_b   1.000
_cell.length_c   1.000
_cell.angle_alpha   90.00
_cell.angle_beta   90.00
_cell.angle_gamma   90.00
#
_symmetry.space_group_name_H-M   'P 1'
#
loop_
_entity.id
_entity.type
_entity.pdbx_description
1 polymer ?
#
loop_
_entity_poly.entity_id
_entity_poly.type
_entity_poly.pdbx_seq_one_letter_code
_entity_poly.pdbx_strand_id
1 'polypeptide(L)'
;MLTQPSEPTWKTVIRLLRWHKPAGRLILMIPALWAVVLAAQGTPPLPLIGVIILGTLATSAAGCVANDLWDRNIDNQVERTQSRPLASRALSIKTGIVVGVVALFCAAGLASYLNRFSFALCVAAVPVILLYPAAKRVFPVPQLVLSLAWGFAVLISWSAVEGGLTASTWWLWGATVMWTLGFDTIYALSDREDDLKIGINSSAIFFGEAVVAAIALCFIATVVCLGVVGIQLGLGSEFWLALVLATGGWTWQVARLQEETLPRPAFGDLFAQNVWLGFAVLLGMLLGL
;
A
#
# COMPACT_ATOMS: atom_id res chain seq x y z
N MET A 1 31.40 14.44 26.45
CA MET A 1 30.25 13.98 25.63
C MET A 1 30.80 13.07 24.56
N LEU A 2 30.56 11.77 24.65
CA LEU A 2 30.93 10.83 23.58
C LEU A 2 30.02 11.13 22.38
N THR A 3 30.58 11.68 21.31
CA THR A 3 29.90 11.80 20.02
C THR A 3 29.53 10.40 19.57
N GLN A 4 28.24 10.06 19.66
CA GLN A 4 27.70 8.84 19.07
C GLN A 4 28.17 8.77 17.61
N PRO A 5 28.74 7.65 17.14
CA PRO A 5 29.20 7.55 15.77
C PRO A 5 28.02 7.82 14.83
N SER A 6 28.20 8.74 13.89
CA SER A 6 27.18 9.09 12.90
C SER A 6 26.77 7.82 12.15
N GLU A 7 25.46 7.55 12.09
CA GLU A 7 24.93 6.39 11.36
C GLU A 7 25.47 6.40 9.91
N PRO A 8 25.97 5.25 9.39
CA PRO A 8 26.43 5.16 8.01
C PRO A 8 25.34 5.55 7.02
N THR A 9 25.69 6.33 5.99
CA THR A 9 24.72 6.85 4.99
C THR A 9 23.85 5.76 4.36
N TRP A 10 24.40 4.58 4.10
CA TRP A 10 23.64 3.47 3.51
C TRP A 10 22.50 2.97 4.43
N LYS A 11 22.69 2.96 5.76
CA LYS A 11 21.62 2.61 6.72
C LYS A 11 20.54 3.67 6.74
N THR A 12 20.94 4.94 6.67
CA THR A 12 20.00 6.06 6.58
C THR A 12 19.20 6.04 5.26
N VAL A 13 19.81 5.59 4.15
CA VAL A 13 19.10 5.34 2.89
C VAL A 13 18.11 4.17 3.02
N ILE A 14 18.49 3.06 3.65
CA ILE A 14 17.56 1.95 3.96
C ILE A 14 16.36 2.44 4.79
N ARG A 15 16.58 3.39 5.71
CA ARG A 15 15.50 4.05 6.45
C ARG A 15 14.61 4.91 5.57
N LEU A 16 15.19 5.68 4.64
CA LEU A 16 14.46 6.53 3.68
C LEU A 16 13.55 5.67 2.76
N LEU A 17 14.08 4.56 2.26
CA LEU A 17 13.33 3.58 1.47
C LEU A 17 12.38 2.73 2.31
N ARG A 18 12.46 2.89 3.64
CA ARG A 18 11.72 2.16 4.66
C ARG A 18 11.96 0.64 4.65
N TRP A 19 12.99 0.13 3.98
CA TRP A 19 13.24 -1.32 3.85
C TRP A 19 13.48 -2.07 5.18
N HIS A 20 13.80 -1.34 6.26
CA HIS A 20 13.91 -1.88 7.63
C HIS A 20 12.58 -2.28 8.29
N LYS A 21 11.45 -1.77 7.80
CA LYS A 21 10.09 -2.21 8.20
C LYS A 21 9.54 -2.93 6.97
N PRO A 22 9.05 -4.17 6.97
CA PRO A 22 8.60 -4.80 5.71
C PRO A 22 7.11 -4.55 5.41
N ALA A 23 6.24 -4.43 6.42
CA ALA A 23 4.77 -4.48 6.30
C ALA A 23 4.19 -3.67 5.12
N GLY A 24 4.40 -2.34 5.11
CA GLY A 24 3.92 -1.46 4.03
C GLY A 24 4.36 -1.78 2.60
N ARG A 25 5.48 -2.50 2.38
CA ARG A 25 5.91 -2.92 1.03
C ARG A 25 5.24 -4.24 0.65
N LEU A 26 5.14 -5.15 1.62
CA LEU A 26 4.46 -6.42 1.41
C LEU A 26 2.98 -6.20 1.11
N ILE A 27 2.31 -5.29 1.84
CA ILE A 27 0.88 -5.04 1.63
C ILE A 27 0.58 -4.34 0.30
N LEU A 28 1.49 -3.49 -0.21
CA LEU A 28 1.41 -2.96 -1.57
C LEU A 28 1.61 -4.04 -2.66
N MET A 29 2.45 -5.04 -2.38
CA MET A 29 2.79 -6.11 -3.30
C MET A 29 1.69 -7.17 -3.43
N ILE A 30 0.94 -7.41 -2.37
CA ILE A 30 -0.11 -8.44 -2.34
C ILE A 30 -1.14 -8.29 -3.48
N PRO A 31 -1.73 -7.11 -3.74
CA PRO A 31 -2.65 -6.94 -4.87
C PRO A 31 -2.03 -7.21 -6.23
N ALA A 32 -0.75 -6.89 -6.40
CA ALA A 32 0.00 -7.21 -7.63
C ALA A 32 0.10 -8.72 -7.83
N LEU A 33 0.36 -9.45 -6.73
CA LEU A 33 0.44 -10.92 -6.73
C LEU A 33 -0.94 -11.56 -6.94
N TRP A 34 -2.01 -11.04 -6.32
CA TRP A 34 -3.38 -11.48 -6.60
C TRP A 34 -3.67 -11.38 -8.09
N ALA A 35 -3.38 -10.22 -8.68
CA ALA A 35 -3.66 -9.95 -10.08
C ALA A 35 -2.87 -10.84 -11.04
N VAL A 36 -1.56 -11.00 -10.84
CA VAL A 36 -0.74 -11.82 -11.74
C VAL A 36 -1.07 -13.31 -11.63
N VAL A 37 -1.39 -13.80 -10.43
CA VAL A 37 -1.77 -15.22 -10.22
C VAL A 37 -3.11 -15.52 -10.85
N LEU A 38 -4.13 -14.69 -10.60
CA LEU A 38 -5.46 -14.90 -11.16
C LEU A 38 -5.46 -14.77 -12.68
N ALA A 39 -4.78 -13.77 -13.23
CA ALA A 39 -4.68 -13.59 -14.67
C ALA A 39 -3.92 -14.76 -15.35
N ALA A 40 -2.88 -15.29 -14.71
CA ALA A 40 -2.12 -16.43 -15.25
C ALA A 40 -2.69 -17.81 -14.89
N GLN A 41 -3.92 -17.86 -14.35
CA GLN A 41 -4.56 -19.11 -13.91
C GLN A 41 -3.63 -19.98 -13.04
N GLY A 42 -2.93 -19.34 -12.10
CA GLY A 42 -2.10 -20.02 -11.10
C GLY A 42 -0.67 -20.30 -11.55
N THR A 43 -0.34 -20.09 -12.83
CA THR A 43 0.96 -20.43 -13.41
C THR A 43 1.71 -19.24 -14.03
N PRO A 44 1.88 -18.11 -13.32
CA PRO A 44 2.59 -16.96 -13.88
C PRO A 44 4.06 -17.29 -14.18
N PRO A 45 4.62 -16.83 -15.31
CA PRO A 45 6.02 -17.03 -15.63
C PRO A 45 6.94 -16.47 -14.53
N LEU A 46 7.93 -17.25 -14.07
CA LEU A 46 8.84 -16.84 -13.00
C LEU A 46 9.52 -15.48 -13.24
N PRO A 47 9.98 -15.14 -14.46
CA PRO A 47 10.55 -13.81 -14.71
C PRO A 47 9.53 -12.68 -14.48
N LEU A 48 8.26 -12.90 -14.83
CA LEU A 48 7.20 -11.92 -14.59
C LEU A 48 6.96 -11.72 -13.09
N ILE A 49 6.92 -12.80 -12.30
CA ILE A 49 6.83 -12.70 -10.83
C ILE A 49 7.99 -11.87 -10.28
N GLY A 50 9.22 -12.13 -10.74
CA GLY A 50 10.41 -11.37 -10.36
C GLY A 50 10.28 -9.89 -10.70
N VAL A 51 9.79 -9.55 -11.90
CA VAL A 51 9.53 -8.17 -12.33
C VAL A 51 8.47 -7.49 -11.46
N ILE A 52 7.38 -8.18 -11.11
CA ILE A 52 6.33 -7.63 -10.24
C ILE A 52 6.85 -7.37 -8.82
N ILE A 53 7.60 -8.31 -8.23
CA ILE A 53 8.16 -8.17 -6.88
C ILE A 53 9.18 -7.03 -6.86
N LEU A 54 10.20 -7.07 -7.73
CA LEU A 54 11.25 -6.06 -7.76
C LEU A 54 10.71 -4.69 -8.19
N GLY A 55 9.76 -4.67 -9.13
CA GLY A 55 9.11 -3.45 -9.61
C GLY A 55 8.29 -2.78 -8.51
N THR A 56 7.58 -3.58 -7.69
CA THR A 56 6.86 -3.06 -6.52
C THR A 56 7.82 -2.47 -5.49
N LEU A 57 8.94 -3.14 -5.21
CA LEU A 57 9.95 -2.62 -4.27
C LEU A 57 10.58 -1.31 -4.76
N ALA A 58 10.93 -1.23 -6.05
CA ALA A 58 11.49 -0.04 -6.67
C ALA A 58 10.50 1.14 -6.70
N THR A 59 9.25 0.86 -7.08
CA THR A 59 8.18 1.88 -7.12
C THR A 59 7.80 2.35 -5.71
N SER A 60 7.73 1.44 -4.74
CA SER A 60 7.53 1.77 -3.32
C SER A 60 8.65 2.65 -2.78
N ALA A 61 9.90 2.36 -3.14
CA ALA A 61 11.06 3.18 -2.78
C ALA A 61 10.92 4.61 -3.32
N ALA A 62 10.59 4.77 -4.61
CA ALA A 62 10.34 6.08 -5.21
C ALA A 62 9.19 6.82 -4.51
N GLY A 63 8.08 6.15 -4.25
CA GLY A 63 6.95 6.71 -3.52
C GLY A 63 7.34 7.17 -2.11
N CYS A 64 8.08 6.36 -1.35
CA CYS A 64 8.55 6.73 -0.01
C CYS A 64 9.43 7.98 -0.03
N VAL A 65 10.36 8.06 -0.99
CA VAL A 65 11.22 9.23 -1.17
C VAL A 65 10.40 10.47 -1.53
N ALA A 66 9.44 10.36 -2.45
CA ALA A 66 8.56 11.46 -2.81
C ALA A 66 7.83 11.99 -1.59
N ASN A 67 7.23 11.11 -0.77
CA ASN A 67 6.52 11.48 0.45
C ASN A 67 7.39 12.27 1.40
N ASP A 68 8.57 11.74 1.71
CA ASP A 68 9.49 12.38 2.64
C ASP A 68 10.03 13.71 2.07
N LEU A 69 10.16 13.87 0.74
CA LEU A 69 10.54 15.13 0.12
C LEU A 69 9.46 16.22 0.25
N TRP A 70 8.19 15.85 0.03
CA TRP A 70 7.02 16.73 0.17
C TRP A 70 6.78 17.09 1.63
N ASP A 71 6.87 16.11 2.53
CA ASP A 71 6.42 16.23 3.91
C ASP A 71 7.55 16.54 4.90
N ARG A 72 8.81 16.72 4.45
CA ARG A 72 9.96 17.00 5.33
C ARG A 72 9.78 18.08 6.41
N ASN A 73 8.95 19.10 6.15
CA ASN A 73 8.68 20.21 7.07
C ASN A 73 7.43 19.99 7.95
N ILE A 74 6.67 18.93 7.66
CA ILE A 74 5.48 18.51 8.41
C ILE A 74 5.87 17.32 9.29
N ASP A 75 6.61 16.37 8.72
CA ASP A 75 7.07 15.16 9.40
C ASP A 75 7.94 15.47 10.63
N ASN A 76 8.69 16.58 10.65
CA ASN A 76 9.45 16.99 11.84
C ASN A 76 8.58 17.45 13.02
N GLN A 77 7.26 17.57 12.83
CA GLN A 77 6.29 17.98 13.85
C GLN A 77 5.39 16.82 14.32
N VAL A 78 5.56 15.62 13.77
CA VAL A 78 4.76 14.42 14.11
C VAL A 78 5.65 13.41 14.83
N GLU A 79 5.21 12.92 15.99
CA GLU A 79 6.06 12.11 16.89
C GLU A 79 6.64 10.88 16.18
N ARG A 80 5.81 10.22 15.36
CA ARG A 80 6.18 9.01 14.62
C ARG A 80 7.15 9.29 13.47
N THR A 81 7.09 10.45 12.83
CA THR A 81 7.79 10.73 11.57
C THR A 81 8.93 11.73 11.70
N GLN A 82 9.10 12.36 12.85
CA GLN A 82 10.19 13.32 13.12
C GLN A 82 11.59 12.73 12.93
N SER A 83 11.74 11.41 13.12
CA SER A 83 13.00 10.69 12.93
C SER A 83 13.27 10.26 11.47
N ARG A 84 12.38 10.59 10.52
CA ARG A 84 12.60 10.29 9.10
C ARG A 84 13.87 11.00 8.58
N PRO A 85 14.65 10.37 7.69
CA PRO A 85 15.94 10.92 7.26
C PRO A 85 15.91 12.35 6.70
N LEU A 86 14.90 12.69 5.90
CA LEU A 86 14.78 14.03 5.31
C LEU A 86 14.20 15.06 6.28
N ALA A 87 13.30 14.63 7.17
CA ALA A 87 12.71 15.48 8.21
C ALA A 87 13.74 15.86 9.29
N SER A 88 14.48 14.87 9.79
CA SER A 88 15.55 15.02 10.78
C SER A 88 16.85 15.63 10.21
N ARG A 89 16.90 15.92 8.90
CA ARG A 89 18.10 16.41 8.19
C ARG A 89 19.30 15.47 8.23
N ALA A 90 19.10 14.19 8.56
CA ALA A 90 20.13 13.16 8.49
C ALA A 90 20.57 12.87 7.04
N LEU A 91 19.71 13.14 6.05
CA LEU A 91 20.06 13.16 4.63
C LEU A 91 19.73 14.51 4.01
N SER A 92 20.56 14.91 3.03
CA SER A 92 20.30 16.11 2.24
C SER A 92 19.12 15.88 1.27
N ILE A 93 18.41 16.95 0.92
CA ILE A 93 17.34 16.92 -0.09
C ILE A 93 17.89 16.42 -1.44
N LYS A 94 19.11 16.84 -1.82
CA LYS A 94 19.77 16.39 -3.05
C LYS A 94 19.96 14.87 -3.06
N THR A 95 20.42 14.31 -1.94
CA THR A 95 20.56 12.84 -1.79
C THR A 95 19.20 12.15 -1.92
N GLY A 96 18.15 12.68 -1.29
CA GLY A 96 16.79 12.18 -1.43
C GLY A 96 16.34 12.14 -2.90
N ILE A 97 16.50 13.24 -3.64
CA ILE A 97 16.14 13.32 -5.06
C ILE A 97 16.91 12.28 -5.88
N VAL A 98 18.23 12.16 -5.69
CA VAL A 98 19.05 11.17 -6.42
C VAL A 98 18.55 9.74 -6.14
N VAL A 99 18.29 9.40 -4.88
CA VAL A 99 17.76 8.08 -4.51
C VAL A 99 16.40 7.81 -5.16
N GLY A 100 15.50 8.81 -5.18
CA GLY A 100 14.20 8.70 -5.84
C GLY A 100 14.30 8.51 -7.34
N VAL A 101 15.19 9.26 -8.00
CA VAL A 101 15.47 9.14 -9.45
C VAL A 101 16.03 7.76 -9.78
N VAL A 102 17.00 7.26 -9.00
CA VAL A 102 17.55 5.91 -9.17
C VAL A 102 16.45 4.85 -9.02
N ALA A 103 15.58 4.97 -8.01
CA ALA A 103 14.47 4.05 -7.81
C ALA A 103 13.50 4.04 -9.01
N LEU A 104 13.19 5.21 -9.58
CA LEU A 104 12.36 5.34 -10.79
C LEU A 104 13.04 4.74 -12.02
N PHE A 105 14.35 4.92 -12.19
CA PHE A 105 15.10 4.28 -13.29
C PHE A 105 15.11 2.76 -13.17
N CYS A 106 15.30 2.21 -11.96
CA CYS A 106 15.19 0.78 -11.72
C CYS A 106 13.78 0.27 -12.04
N ALA A 107 12.74 0.98 -11.60
CA ALA A 107 11.35 0.64 -11.91
C ALA A 107 11.07 0.68 -13.42
N ALA A 108 11.58 1.69 -14.14
CA ALA A 108 11.43 1.81 -15.59
C ALA A 108 12.17 0.70 -16.36
N GLY A 109 13.37 0.33 -15.93
CA GLY A 109 14.12 -0.79 -16.51
C GLY A 109 13.37 -2.11 -16.35
N LEU A 110 12.78 -2.37 -15.18
CA LEU A 110 11.92 -3.54 -14.95
C LEU A 110 10.64 -3.46 -15.79
N ALA A 111 10.00 -2.30 -15.87
CA ALA A 111 8.79 -2.09 -16.64
C ALA A 111 8.98 -2.35 -18.15
N SER A 112 10.19 -2.18 -18.69
CA SER A 112 10.49 -2.50 -20.09
C SER A 112 10.36 -3.99 -20.44
N TYR A 113 10.31 -4.88 -19.44
CA TYR A 113 9.98 -6.29 -19.65
C TYR A 113 8.49 -6.50 -19.95
N LEU A 114 7.62 -5.56 -19.55
CA LEU A 114 6.18 -5.68 -19.69
C LEU A 114 5.73 -5.35 -21.11
N ASN A 115 4.52 -5.81 -21.47
CA ASN A 115 3.91 -5.41 -22.73
C ASN A 115 3.59 -3.90 -22.74
N ARG A 116 3.33 -3.36 -23.95
CA ARG A 116 3.12 -1.91 -24.16
C ARG A 116 1.99 -1.33 -23.31
N PHE A 117 0.92 -2.08 -23.10
CA PHE A 117 -0.23 -1.61 -22.35
C PHE A 117 0.11 -1.50 -20.85
N SER A 118 0.73 -2.54 -20.27
CA SER A 118 1.19 -2.52 -18.89
C SER A 118 2.27 -1.46 -18.65
N PHE A 119 3.20 -1.27 -19.60
CA PHE A 119 4.19 -0.20 -19.53
C PHE A 119 3.53 1.20 -19.51
N ALA A 120 2.52 1.43 -20.35
CA ALA A 120 1.76 2.67 -20.34
C ALA A 120 1.06 2.91 -19.00
N LEU A 121 0.53 1.86 -18.36
CA LEU A 121 -0.03 1.93 -17.02
C LEU A 121 1.03 2.26 -15.95
N CYS A 122 2.25 1.72 -16.05
CA CYS A 122 3.37 2.12 -15.19
C CYS A 122 3.65 3.63 -15.31
N VAL A 123 3.71 4.16 -16.53
CA VAL A 123 3.91 5.60 -16.77
C VAL A 123 2.76 6.42 -16.20
N ALA A 124 1.52 5.98 -16.38
CA ALA A 124 0.32 6.64 -15.85
C ALA A 124 0.26 6.63 -14.31
N ALA A 125 0.85 5.63 -13.65
CA ALA A 125 0.91 5.55 -12.20
C ALA A 125 1.86 6.60 -11.58
N VAL A 126 2.93 6.97 -12.28
CA VAL A 126 4.00 7.85 -11.74
C VAL A 126 3.46 9.20 -11.27
N PRO A 127 2.67 9.98 -12.04
CA PRO A 127 2.11 11.23 -11.55
C PRO A 127 1.28 11.04 -10.27
N VAL A 128 0.47 9.99 -10.19
CA VAL A 128 -0.36 9.71 -9.01
C VAL A 128 0.54 9.46 -7.80
N ILE A 129 1.58 8.63 -7.95
CA ILE A 129 2.54 8.32 -6.88
C ILE A 129 3.32 9.56 -6.42
N LEU A 130 3.78 10.41 -7.35
CA LEU A 130 4.58 11.58 -7.01
C LEU A 130 3.76 12.74 -6.43
N LEU A 131 2.48 12.84 -6.79
CA LEU A 131 1.61 13.92 -6.39
C LEU A 131 0.69 13.57 -5.21
N TYR A 132 0.51 12.30 -4.85
CA TYR A 132 -0.37 11.93 -3.75
C TYR A 132 -0.07 12.67 -2.42
N PRO A 133 1.19 13.01 -2.04
CA PRO A 133 1.44 13.74 -0.80
C PRO A 133 0.76 15.12 -0.76
N ALA A 134 0.51 15.73 -1.93
CA ALA A 134 -0.25 16.97 -2.01
C ALA A 134 -1.70 16.80 -1.54
N ALA A 135 -2.28 15.59 -1.67
CA ALA A 135 -3.65 15.30 -1.23
C ALA A 135 -3.85 15.59 0.26
N LYS A 136 -2.85 15.39 1.12
CA LYS A 136 -2.94 15.72 2.56
C LYS A 136 -3.29 17.19 2.82
N ARG A 137 -2.95 18.08 1.88
CA ARG A 137 -3.13 19.53 2.01
C ARG A 137 -4.44 20.03 1.40
N VAL A 138 -5.04 19.27 0.47
CA VAL A 138 -6.16 19.76 -0.36
C VAL A 138 -7.36 18.83 -0.41
N PHE A 139 -7.21 17.57 -0.03
CA PHE A 139 -8.25 16.56 -0.16
C PHE A 139 -8.59 15.96 1.22
N PRO A 140 -9.87 15.89 1.62
CA PRO A 140 -10.24 15.44 2.96
C PRO A 140 -9.85 13.99 3.30
N VAL A 141 -9.76 13.13 2.28
CA VAL A 141 -9.49 11.69 2.43
C VAL A 141 -8.26 11.30 1.61
N PRO A 142 -7.03 11.78 1.94
CA PRO A 142 -5.84 11.50 1.13
C PRO A 142 -5.53 10.01 1.00
N GLN A 143 -5.97 9.19 1.95
CA GLN A 143 -5.91 7.73 1.91
C GLN A 143 -6.64 7.15 0.68
N LEU A 144 -7.72 7.77 0.20
CA LEU A 144 -8.38 7.33 -1.03
C LEU A 144 -7.47 7.55 -2.25
N VAL A 145 -6.73 8.66 -2.31
CA VAL A 145 -5.76 8.92 -3.40
C VAL A 145 -4.62 7.89 -3.35
N LEU A 146 -4.16 7.55 -2.15
CA LEU A 146 -3.18 6.46 -1.96
C LEU A 146 -3.74 5.12 -2.45
N SER A 147 -4.98 4.78 -2.08
CA SER A 147 -5.65 3.55 -2.52
C SER A 147 -5.78 3.47 -4.03
N LEU A 148 -6.10 4.57 -4.71
CA LEU A 148 -6.13 4.64 -6.17
C LEU A 148 -4.75 4.42 -6.79
N ALA A 149 -3.69 4.99 -6.19
CA ALA A 149 -2.31 4.74 -6.60
C ALA A 149 -1.94 3.26 -6.47
N TRP A 150 -2.34 2.61 -5.38
CA TRP A 150 -2.11 1.19 -5.14
C TRP A 150 -2.92 0.30 -6.09
N GLY A 151 -4.08 0.76 -6.53
CA GLY A 151 -4.89 0.10 -7.56
C GLY A 151 -4.12 -0.15 -8.87
N PHE A 152 -3.14 0.70 -9.23
CA PHE A 152 -2.29 0.43 -10.39
C PHE A 152 -1.51 -0.89 -10.29
N ALA A 153 -1.22 -1.37 -9.07
CA ALA A 153 -0.58 -2.68 -8.87
C ALA A 153 -1.41 -3.81 -9.49
N VAL A 154 -2.75 -3.73 -9.39
CA VAL A 154 -3.67 -4.68 -10.03
C VAL A 154 -3.67 -4.50 -11.54
N LEU A 155 -3.87 -3.27 -12.02
CA LEU A 155 -4.02 -2.99 -13.46
C LEU A 155 -2.76 -3.39 -14.24
N ILE A 156 -1.58 -3.06 -13.71
CA ILE A 156 -0.29 -3.37 -14.33
C ILE A 156 -0.08 -4.89 -14.34
N SER A 157 -0.27 -5.55 -13.19
CA SER A 157 0.07 -6.98 -13.06
C SER A 157 -0.90 -7.90 -13.80
N TRP A 158 -2.19 -7.56 -13.81
CA TRP A 158 -3.20 -8.29 -14.59
C TRP A 158 -2.92 -8.16 -16.09
N SER A 159 -2.77 -6.92 -16.56
CA SER A 159 -2.55 -6.67 -17.98
C SER A 159 -1.20 -7.17 -18.47
N ALA A 160 -0.22 -7.39 -17.58
CA ALA A 160 1.06 -7.99 -17.96
C ALA A 160 0.90 -9.41 -18.52
N VAL A 161 -0.15 -10.12 -18.09
CA VAL A 161 -0.51 -11.45 -18.56
C VAL A 161 -1.50 -11.36 -19.73
N GLU A 162 -2.62 -10.66 -19.54
CA GLU A 162 -3.75 -10.66 -20.49
C GLU A 162 -3.60 -9.66 -21.65
N GLY A 163 -2.68 -8.71 -21.57
CA GLY A 163 -2.53 -7.61 -22.53
C GLY A 163 -3.63 -6.54 -22.48
N GLY A 164 -4.59 -6.67 -21.55
CA GLY A 164 -5.72 -5.76 -21.38
C GLY A 164 -6.34 -5.84 -19.98
N LEU A 165 -7.53 -5.26 -19.81
CA LEU A 165 -8.30 -5.27 -18.56
C LEU A 165 -9.66 -5.93 -18.80
N THR A 166 -10.07 -6.80 -17.90
CA THR A 166 -11.35 -7.51 -17.94
C THR A 166 -12.28 -7.01 -16.82
N ALA A 167 -13.52 -7.50 -16.80
CA ALA A 167 -14.44 -7.21 -15.70
C ALA A 167 -13.86 -7.64 -14.34
N SER A 168 -13.23 -8.82 -14.27
CA SER A 168 -12.61 -9.33 -13.05
C SER A 168 -11.44 -8.45 -12.58
N THR A 169 -10.70 -7.83 -13.50
CA THR A 169 -9.65 -6.86 -13.16
C THR A 169 -10.22 -5.67 -12.38
N TRP A 170 -11.37 -5.13 -12.80
CA TRP A 170 -11.99 -3.99 -12.15
C TRP A 170 -12.57 -4.32 -10.78
N TRP A 171 -13.11 -5.53 -10.60
CA TRP A 171 -13.54 -6.00 -9.27
C TRP A 171 -12.36 -6.20 -8.34
N LEU A 172 -11.26 -6.78 -8.82
CA LEU A 172 -10.03 -6.92 -8.02
C LEU A 172 -9.39 -5.57 -7.70
N TRP A 173 -9.44 -4.62 -8.64
CA TRP A 173 -9.03 -3.24 -8.41
C TRP A 173 -9.89 -2.57 -7.34
N GLY A 174 -11.22 -2.73 -7.41
CA GLY A 174 -12.16 -2.22 -6.41
C GLY A 174 -11.90 -2.81 -5.02
N ALA A 175 -11.66 -4.12 -4.94
CA ALA A 175 -11.25 -4.80 -3.70
C ALA A 175 -9.98 -4.17 -3.14
N THR A 176 -8.97 -3.94 -3.98
CA THR A 176 -7.69 -3.34 -3.57
C THR A 176 -7.86 -1.92 -3.05
N VAL A 177 -8.66 -1.10 -3.73
CA VAL A 177 -8.91 0.29 -3.33
C VAL A 177 -9.62 0.34 -1.99
N MET A 178 -10.68 -0.46 -1.82
CA MET A 178 -11.46 -0.48 -0.58
C MET A 178 -10.66 -1.07 0.57
N TRP A 179 -9.91 -2.14 0.33
CA TRP A 179 -9.06 -2.75 1.35
C TRP A 179 -7.98 -1.78 1.82
N THR A 180 -7.31 -1.12 0.87
CA THR A 180 -6.29 -0.09 1.14
C THR A 180 -6.87 1.07 1.92
N LEU A 181 -8.05 1.55 1.54
CA LEU A 181 -8.70 2.65 2.25
C LEU A 181 -9.03 2.24 3.70
N GLY A 182 -9.51 1.01 3.90
CA GLY A 182 -9.82 0.47 5.23
C GLY A 182 -8.60 0.40 6.13
N PHE A 183 -7.57 -0.37 5.76
CA PHE A 183 -6.41 -0.55 6.63
C PHE A 183 -5.56 0.71 6.75
N ASP A 184 -5.51 1.59 5.74
CA ASP A 184 -4.72 2.81 5.82
C ASP A 184 -5.45 3.88 6.65
N THR A 185 -6.79 3.81 6.74
CA THR A 185 -7.55 4.58 7.73
C THR A 185 -7.29 4.10 9.16
N ILE A 186 -7.12 2.78 9.38
CA ILE A 186 -6.64 2.25 10.67
C ILE A 186 -5.26 2.84 10.99
N TYR A 187 -4.35 2.86 10.01
CA TYR A 187 -3.02 3.40 10.20
C TYR A 187 -3.02 4.91 10.51
N ALA A 188 -3.92 5.66 9.85
CA ALA A 188 -4.09 7.10 10.08
C ALA A 188 -4.61 7.45 11.49
N LEU A 189 -5.27 6.52 12.19
CA LEU A 189 -5.68 6.73 13.59
C LEU A 189 -4.48 6.94 14.51
N SER A 190 -3.31 6.37 14.21
CA SER A 190 -2.08 6.60 14.97
C SER A 190 -1.63 8.05 14.97
N ASP A 191 -1.87 8.77 13.87
CA ASP A 191 -1.38 10.14 13.65
C ASP A 191 -2.46 11.20 13.84
N ARG A 192 -3.72 10.80 14.12
CA ARG A 192 -4.89 11.69 14.14
C ARG A 192 -4.70 12.96 14.98
N GLU A 193 -4.16 12.83 16.18
CA GLU A 193 -3.95 13.98 17.07
C GLU A 193 -2.88 14.95 16.55
N ASP A 194 -1.80 14.43 15.96
CA ASP A 194 -0.73 15.26 15.42
C ASP A 194 -1.16 15.91 14.10
N ASP A 195 -1.88 15.17 13.26
CA ASP A 195 -2.50 15.66 12.03
C ASP A 195 -3.46 16.83 12.31
N LEU A 196 -4.28 16.73 13.37
CA LEU A 196 -5.17 17.81 13.81
C LEU A 196 -4.40 19.06 14.26
N LYS A 197 -3.32 18.89 15.03
CA LYS A 197 -2.51 20.03 15.53
C LYS A 197 -1.85 20.80 14.40
N ILE A 198 -1.38 20.10 13.37
CA ILE A 198 -0.66 20.71 12.23
C ILE A 198 -1.59 21.06 11.06
N GLY A 199 -2.89 20.75 11.16
CA GLY A 199 -3.92 21.12 10.20
C GLY A 199 -3.84 20.38 8.86
N ILE A 200 -3.42 19.11 8.86
CA ILE A 200 -3.43 18.26 7.65
C ILE A 200 -4.64 17.33 7.63
N ASN A 201 -5.11 17.01 6.43
CA ASN A 201 -6.24 16.11 6.22
C ASN A 201 -5.81 14.65 6.40
N SER A 202 -6.71 13.84 6.95
CA SER A 202 -6.63 12.38 6.94
C SER A 202 -8.04 11.79 7.00
N SER A 203 -8.22 10.57 6.50
CA SER A 203 -9.48 9.84 6.56
C SER A 203 -9.95 9.66 8.01
N ALA A 204 -9.02 9.44 8.95
CA ALA A 204 -9.29 9.37 10.37
C ALA A 204 -9.89 10.67 10.94
N ILE A 205 -9.46 11.83 10.44
CA ILE A 205 -10.04 13.13 10.79
C ILE A 205 -11.39 13.31 10.11
N PHE A 206 -11.45 13.07 8.79
CA PHE A 206 -12.65 13.29 7.99
C PHE A 206 -13.86 12.48 8.46
N PHE A 207 -13.68 11.18 8.74
CA PHE A 207 -14.76 10.34 9.21
C PHE A 207 -15.12 10.56 10.68
N GLY A 208 -14.24 11.18 11.47
CA GLY A 208 -14.53 11.56 12.85
C GLY A 208 -15.02 10.39 13.69
N GLU A 209 -16.22 10.54 14.27
CA GLU A 209 -16.88 9.51 15.09
C GLU A 209 -17.33 8.28 14.26
N ALA A 210 -17.55 8.46 12.96
CA ALA A 210 -17.95 7.38 12.05
C ALA A 210 -16.76 6.57 11.49
N VAL A 211 -15.53 6.82 11.96
CA VAL A 211 -14.31 6.19 11.40
C VAL A 211 -14.35 4.66 11.43
N VAL A 212 -14.84 4.07 12.53
CA VAL A 212 -14.94 2.60 12.65
C VAL A 212 -15.98 2.04 11.67
N ALA A 213 -17.11 2.73 11.51
CA ALA A 213 -18.15 2.34 10.54
C ALA A 213 -17.65 2.46 9.09
N ALA A 214 -16.87 3.50 8.78
CA ALA A 214 -16.26 3.68 7.46
C ALA A 214 -15.25 2.56 7.15
N ILE A 215 -14.41 2.18 8.12
CA ILE A 215 -13.47 1.05 8.00
C ILE A 215 -14.24 -0.26 7.78
N ALA A 216 -15.30 -0.52 8.55
CA ALA A 216 -16.13 -1.70 8.39
C ALA A 216 -16.75 -1.78 6.98
N LEU A 217 -17.28 -0.66 6.47
CA LEU A 217 -17.83 -0.59 5.11
C LEU A 217 -16.76 -0.87 4.04
N CYS A 218 -15.55 -0.35 4.22
CA CYS A 218 -14.42 -0.63 3.32
C CYS A 218 -14.08 -2.13 3.29
N PHE A 219 -14.05 -2.81 4.43
CA PHE A 219 -13.79 -4.25 4.47
C PHE A 219 -14.96 -5.08 3.91
N ILE A 220 -16.22 -4.68 4.16
CA ILE A 220 -17.39 -5.31 3.53
C ILE A 220 -17.30 -5.18 2.00
N ALA A 221 -17.02 -3.98 1.49
CA ALA A 221 -16.86 -3.75 0.06
C ALA A 221 -15.70 -4.56 -0.54
N THR A 222 -14.60 -4.72 0.20
CA THR A 222 -13.48 -5.59 -0.16
C THR A 222 -13.94 -7.04 -0.34
N VAL A 223 -14.65 -7.59 0.66
CA VAL A 223 -15.15 -8.97 0.64
C VAL A 223 -16.13 -9.18 -0.51
N VAL A 224 -17.05 -8.24 -0.75
CA VAL A 224 -17.98 -8.31 -1.88
C VAL A 224 -17.23 -8.34 -3.20
N CYS A 225 -16.28 -7.42 -3.41
CA CYS A 225 -15.50 -7.38 -4.64
C CYS A 225 -14.69 -8.66 -4.87
N LEU A 226 -14.02 -9.18 -3.83
CA LEU A 226 -13.29 -10.45 -3.91
C LEU A 226 -14.23 -11.64 -4.16
N GLY A 227 -15.40 -11.66 -3.54
CA GLY A 227 -16.42 -12.69 -3.78
C GLY A 227 -16.89 -12.68 -5.24
N VAL A 228 -17.11 -11.51 -5.83
CA VAL A 228 -17.46 -11.38 -7.26
C VAL A 228 -16.33 -11.88 -8.15
N VAL A 229 -15.06 -11.57 -7.84
CA VAL A 229 -13.90 -12.14 -8.54
C VAL A 229 -13.90 -13.66 -8.47
N GLY A 230 -14.12 -14.22 -7.27
CA GLY A 230 -14.19 -15.68 -7.06
C GLY A 230 -15.27 -16.35 -7.89
N ILE A 231 -16.46 -15.74 -7.98
CA ILE A 231 -17.57 -16.26 -8.81
C ILE A 231 -17.22 -16.17 -10.30
N GLN A 232 -16.70 -15.02 -10.77
CA GLN A 232 -16.41 -14.82 -12.20
C GLN A 232 -15.29 -15.73 -12.71
N LEU A 233 -14.30 -16.02 -11.87
CA LEU A 233 -13.17 -16.87 -12.22
C LEU A 233 -13.37 -18.34 -11.83
N GLY A 234 -14.52 -18.68 -11.23
CA GLY A 234 -14.85 -20.06 -10.84
C GLY A 234 -13.93 -20.65 -9.77
N LEU A 235 -13.46 -19.83 -8.81
CA LEU A 235 -12.52 -20.27 -7.79
C LEU A 235 -13.14 -21.30 -6.83
N GLY A 236 -12.35 -22.31 -6.49
CA GLY A 236 -12.67 -23.44 -5.63
C GLY A 236 -12.87 -23.09 -4.15
N SER A 237 -13.16 -24.12 -3.36
CA SER A 237 -13.52 -24.00 -1.93
C SER A 237 -12.43 -23.38 -1.06
N GLU A 238 -11.17 -23.56 -1.46
CA GLU A 238 -9.96 -23.09 -0.82
C GLU A 238 -9.91 -21.56 -0.80
N PHE A 239 -10.32 -20.92 -1.91
CA PHE A 239 -10.46 -19.47 -1.99
C PHE A 239 -11.56 -18.96 -1.04
N TRP A 240 -12.73 -19.60 -1.05
CA TRP A 240 -13.86 -19.20 -0.20
C TRP A 240 -13.53 -19.35 1.29
N LEU A 241 -12.83 -20.43 1.67
CA LEU A 241 -12.34 -20.63 3.03
C LEU A 241 -11.36 -19.52 3.42
N ALA A 242 -10.39 -19.20 2.56
CA ALA A 242 -9.45 -18.10 2.82
C ALA A 242 -10.17 -16.75 2.96
N LEU A 243 -11.18 -16.48 2.13
CA LEU A 243 -11.98 -15.26 2.20
C LEU A 243 -12.80 -15.18 3.50
N VAL A 244 -13.37 -16.30 3.97
CA VAL A 244 -14.07 -16.38 5.26
C VAL A 244 -13.10 -16.10 6.42
N LEU A 245 -11.91 -16.71 6.40
CA LEU A 245 -10.88 -16.46 7.41
C LEU A 245 -10.42 -14.99 7.42
N ALA A 246 -10.19 -14.41 6.24
CA ALA A 246 -9.85 -12.99 6.11
C ALA A 246 -10.96 -12.08 6.63
N THR A 247 -12.22 -12.40 6.32
CA THR A 247 -13.41 -11.70 6.82
C THR A 247 -13.52 -11.77 8.34
N GLY A 248 -13.24 -12.92 8.94
CA GLY A 248 -13.16 -13.07 10.40
C GLY A 248 -12.07 -12.18 11.00
N GLY A 249 -10.89 -12.13 10.36
CA GLY A 249 -9.80 -11.23 10.74
C GLY A 249 -10.21 -9.75 10.69
N TRP A 250 -10.79 -9.28 9.59
CA TRP A 250 -11.27 -7.90 9.45
C TRP A 250 -12.39 -7.55 10.42
N THR A 251 -13.33 -8.47 10.66
CA THR A 251 -14.40 -8.29 11.65
C THR A 251 -13.83 -8.14 13.05
N TRP A 252 -12.83 -8.96 13.41
CA TRP A 252 -12.11 -8.83 14.67
C TRP A 252 -11.37 -7.49 14.78
N GLN A 253 -10.73 -7.01 13.70
CA GLN A 253 -10.10 -5.68 13.71
C GLN A 253 -11.12 -4.57 13.96
N VAL A 254 -12.28 -4.63 13.30
CA VAL A 254 -13.37 -3.65 13.51
C VAL A 254 -13.86 -3.67 14.96
N ALA A 255 -14.07 -4.85 15.55
CA ALA A 255 -14.46 -4.97 16.95
C ALA A 255 -13.40 -4.38 17.91
N ARG A 256 -12.11 -4.64 17.65
CA ARG A 256 -10.99 -4.09 18.44
C ARG A 256 -10.94 -2.57 18.40
N LEU A 257 -11.29 -1.95 17.27
CA LEU A 257 -11.31 -0.49 17.13
C LEU A 257 -12.45 0.18 17.92
N GLN A 258 -13.42 -0.59 18.41
CA GLN A 258 -14.48 -0.08 19.29
C GLN A 258 -14.07 -0.07 20.77
N GLU A 259 -12.92 -0.67 21.12
CA GLU A 259 -12.38 -0.67 22.48
C GLU A 259 -11.85 0.74 22.83
N GLU A 260 -12.47 1.41 23.80
CA GLU A 260 -12.07 2.77 24.24
C GLU A 260 -10.62 2.84 24.76
N THR A 261 -10.07 1.72 25.23
CA THR A 261 -8.75 1.63 25.86
C THR A 261 -7.65 1.21 24.90
N LEU A 262 -7.93 1.12 23.59
CA LEU A 262 -6.96 0.65 22.61
C LEU A 262 -5.72 1.59 22.54
N PRO A 263 -4.51 1.11 22.85
CA PRO A 263 -3.33 1.96 22.91
C PRO A 263 -2.85 2.33 21.49
N ARG A 264 -2.29 3.55 21.32
CA ARG A 264 -1.85 4.07 20.01
C ARG A 264 -0.97 3.12 19.17
N PRO A 265 0.00 2.37 19.74
CA PRO A 265 0.80 1.43 18.96
C PRO A 265 -0.01 0.31 18.30
N ALA A 266 -1.16 -0.07 18.87
CA ALA A 266 -1.99 -1.16 18.37
C ALA A 266 -2.53 -0.91 16.95
N PHE A 267 -2.77 0.35 16.56
CA PHE A 267 -3.15 0.69 15.18
C PHE A 267 -2.09 0.27 14.16
N GLY A 268 -0.80 0.39 14.50
CA GLY A 268 0.30 -0.10 13.67
C GLY A 268 0.33 -1.62 13.55
N ASP A 269 -0.03 -2.32 14.62
CA ASP A 269 -0.13 -3.79 14.64
C ASP A 269 -1.32 -4.29 13.81
N LEU A 270 -2.48 -3.64 13.93
CA LEU A 270 -3.68 -3.93 13.12
C LEU A 270 -3.41 -3.68 11.63
N PHE A 271 -2.71 -2.60 11.30
CA PHE A 271 -2.22 -2.37 9.93
C PHE A 271 -1.30 -3.51 9.47
N ALA A 272 -0.32 -3.91 10.29
CA ALA A 272 0.64 -4.95 9.93
C ALA A 272 -0.02 -6.34 9.74
N GLN A 273 -1.06 -6.65 10.50
CA GLN A 273 -1.82 -7.90 10.36
C GLN A 273 -2.50 -8.04 9.00
N ASN A 274 -2.84 -6.94 8.33
CA ASN A 274 -3.41 -7.00 6.99
C ASN A 274 -2.44 -7.64 5.98
N VAL A 275 -1.13 -7.60 6.20
CA VAL A 275 -0.16 -8.34 5.38
C VAL A 275 -0.48 -9.84 5.39
N TRP A 276 -0.73 -10.42 6.56
CA TRP A 276 -1.03 -11.85 6.70
C TRP A 276 -2.39 -12.20 6.13
N LEU A 277 -3.42 -11.37 6.38
CA LEU A 277 -4.75 -11.58 5.79
C LEU A 277 -4.67 -11.54 4.25
N GLY A 278 -3.90 -10.62 3.70
CA GLY A 278 -3.72 -10.51 2.26
C GLY A 278 -2.99 -11.70 1.65
N PHE A 279 -1.95 -12.22 2.32
CA PHE A 279 -1.27 -13.45 1.89
C PHE A 279 -2.14 -14.69 2.07
N ALA A 280 -3.00 -14.76 3.09
CA ALA A 280 -3.96 -15.85 3.25
C ALA A 280 -4.95 -15.90 2.08
N VAL A 281 -5.46 -14.73 1.64
CA VAL A 281 -6.30 -14.63 0.44
C VAL A 281 -5.52 -15.04 -0.82
N LEU A 282 -4.25 -14.61 -0.96
CA LEU A 282 -3.40 -15.03 -2.09
C LEU A 282 -3.24 -16.56 -2.14
N LEU A 283 -2.98 -17.18 -0.98
CA LEU A 283 -2.86 -18.63 -0.88
C LEU A 283 -4.18 -19.33 -1.26
N GLY A 284 -5.32 -18.80 -0.81
CA GLY A 284 -6.64 -19.29 -1.22
C GLY A 284 -6.88 -19.17 -2.72
N MET A 285 -6.45 -18.07 -3.35
CA MET A 285 -6.51 -17.91 -4.81
C MET A 285 -5.64 -18.95 -5.52
N LEU A 286 -4.41 -19.20 -5.05
CA LEU A 286 -3.51 -20.19 -5.65
C LEU A 286 -4.03 -21.63 -5.54
N LEU A 287 -4.61 -21.98 -4.38
CA LEU A 287 -5.11 -23.33 -4.13
C LEU A 287 -6.51 -23.56 -4.72
N GLY A 288 -7.26 -22.49 -4.99
CA GLY A 288 -8.61 -22.55 -5.55
C GLY A 288 -8.67 -22.35 -7.07
N LEU A 289 -7.55 -22.12 -7.74
CA LEU A 289 -7.44 -22.14 -9.21
C LEU A 289 -7.19 -23.58 -9.69
#